data_AF-A0A3D3IZQ8-F1
#
_entry.id   AF-A0A3D3IZQ8-F1
#
_cell.length_a   1.000
_cell.length_b   1.000
_cell.length_c   1.000
_cell.angle_alpha   90.00
_cell.angle_beta   90.00
_cell.angle_gamma   90.00
#
_symmetry.space_group_name_H-M   'P 1'
#
loop_
_entity.id
_entity.type
_entity.pdbx_description
1 polymer ?
#
loop_
_entity_poly.entity_id
_entity_poly.type
_entity_poly.pdbx_seq_one_letter_code
_entity_poly.pdbx_strand_id
1 'polypeptide(L)'
;LFLSAGLSDKVSRDLKEGGYPGDTPVAVVYKATWPEEKIIHTTVDNLVKDMEENGIDKTALIIVGNVLGGEYELSRLYDKDFETGYRK
;
A
#
# COMPACT_ATOMS: atom_id res chain seq x y z
N LEU A 1 4.91 -4.19 -0.55
CA LEU A 1 5.36 -5.48 0.03
C LEU A 1 4.28 -6.53 -0.23
N PHE A 2 4.65 -7.77 -0.55
CA PHE A 2 3.73 -8.88 -0.87
C PHE A 2 4.14 -10.12 -0.08
N LEU A 3 3.17 -10.89 0.46
CA LEU A 3 3.37 -12.04 1.37
C LEU A 3 3.84 -11.70 2.81
N SER A 4 3.74 -10.44 3.24
CA SER A 4 4.34 -9.96 4.49
C SER A 4 3.36 -9.78 5.66
N ALA A 5 2.13 -10.27 5.57
CA ALA A 5 1.12 -9.97 6.59
C ALA A 5 1.45 -10.54 7.96
N GLY A 6 1.98 -11.77 8.04
CA GLY A 6 2.53 -12.33 9.27
C GLY A 6 3.87 -11.71 9.72
N LEU A 7 4.36 -10.69 9.01
CA LEU A 7 5.59 -9.95 9.29
C LEU A 7 5.30 -8.46 9.53
N SER A 8 4.05 -8.07 9.80
CA SER A 8 3.64 -6.67 9.98
C SER A 8 4.52 -5.90 10.97
N ASP A 9 4.90 -6.52 12.09
CA ASP A 9 5.85 -5.94 13.06
C ASP A 9 7.22 -5.64 12.46
N LYS A 10 7.75 -6.60 11.70
CA LYS A 10 9.04 -6.44 11.02
C LYS A 10 8.94 -5.35 9.95
N VAL A 11 7.85 -5.32 9.19
CA VAL A 11 7.59 -4.31 8.16
C VAL A 11 7.54 -2.91 8.78
N SER A 12 6.77 -2.70 9.85
CA SER A 12 6.70 -1.39 10.51
C SER A 12 8.07 -0.96 11.05
N ARG A 13 8.84 -1.89 11.64
CA ARG A 13 10.21 -1.61 12.11
C ARG A 13 11.15 -1.23 10.97
N ASP A 14 11.22 -2.06 9.92
CA ASP A 14 12.12 -1.85 8.77
C ASP A 14 11.79 -0.52 8.06
N LEU A 15 10.51 -0.14 7.99
CA LEU A 15 10.09 1.15 7.43
C LEU A 15 10.57 2.33 8.29
N LYS A 16 10.41 2.26 9.61
CA LYS A 16 10.88 3.30 10.54
C LYS A 16 12.40 3.42 10.51
N GLU A 17 13.13 2.30 10.53
CA GLU A 17 14.59 2.27 10.43
C GLU A 17 15.07 2.78 9.07
N GLY A 18 14.32 2.53 8.00
CA GLY A 18 14.54 3.08 6.66
C GLY A 18 14.23 4.57 6.51
N GLY A 19 13.75 5.23 7.56
CA GLY A 19 13.50 6.67 7.59
C GLY A 19 12.09 7.11 7.17
N TYR A 20 11.13 6.19 7.08
CA TYR A 20 9.73 6.58 6.87
C TYR A 20 9.14 7.17 8.16
N PRO A 21 8.55 8.37 8.11
CA PRO A 21 7.78 8.93 9.21
C PRO A 21 6.64 8.02 9.66
N GLY A 22 6.31 8.02 10.96
CA GLY A 22 5.25 7.18 11.52
C GLY A 22 3.85 7.48 10.98
N ASP A 23 3.61 8.71 10.55
CA ASP A 23 2.40 9.19 9.89
C ASP A 23 2.37 8.92 8.38
N THR A 24 3.41 8.29 7.81
CA THR A 24 3.43 7.91 6.39
C THR A 24 2.20 7.05 6.06
N PRO A 25 1.42 7.42 5.03
CA PRO A 25 0.25 6.65 4.62
C PRO A 25 0.60 5.21 4.23
N VAL A 26 -0.27 4.28 4.63
CA VAL A 26 -0.18 2.87 4.28
C VAL A 26 -1.56 2.36 3.86
N ALA A 27 -1.62 1.55 2.81
CA ALA A 27 -2.80 0.82 2.41
C ALA A 27 -2.52 -0.68 2.45
N VAL A 28 -3.39 -1.42 3.15
CA VAL A 28 -3.37 -2.88 3.20
C VAL A 28 -4.55 -3.41 2.40
N VAL A 29 -4.27 -4.15 1.33
CA VAL A 29 -5.29 -4.79 0.49
C VAL A 29 -5.23 -6.29 0.69
N TYR A 30 -6.23 -6.83 1.39
CA TYR A 30 -6.40 -8.26 1.63
C TYR A 30 -7.27 -8.88 0.53
N LYS A 31 -6.81 -10.00 -0.05
CA LYS A 31 -7.51 -10.73 -1.13
C LYS A 31 -8.08 -9.81 -2.23
N ALA A 32 -7.21 -8.98 -2.82
CA ALA A 32 -7.58 -8.09 -3.91
C ALA A 32 -8.38 -8.85 -4.98
N THR A 33 -9.48 -8.24 -5.46
CA THR A 33 -10.44 -8.75 -6.46
C THR A 33 -11.32 -9.93 -6.05
N TRP A 34 -11.26 -10.39 -4.79
CA TRP A 34 -12.11 -11.47 -4.28
C TRP A 34 -13.35 -10.90 -3.56
N PRO A 35 -14.43 -11.67 -3.38
CA PRO A 35 -15.60 -11.23 -2.61
C PRO A 35 -15.28 -10.78 -1.18
N GLU A 36 -14.21 -11.30 -0.58
CA GLU A 36 -13.78 -10.98 0.78
C GLU A 36 -12.68 -9.92 0.83
N GLU A 37 -12.53 -9.13 -0.24
CA GLU A 37 -11.58 -8.02 -0.29
C GLU A 37 -11.76 -7.07 0.90
N LYS A 38 -10.63 -6.69 1.52
CA LYS A 38 -10.60 -5.62 2.51
C LYS A 38 -9.49 -4.63 2.14
N ILE A 39 -9.84 -3.35 2.12
CA ILE A 39 -8.88 -2.25 1.94
C ILE A 39 -8.85 -1.44 3.22
N ILE A 40 -7.70 -1.40 3.88
CA ILE A 40 -7.49 -0.64 5.11
C ILE A 40 -6.50 0.46 4.81
N HIS A 41 -6.91 1.70 5.05
CA HIS A 41 -6.03 2.86 5.03
C HIS A 41 -5.59 3.16 6.46
N THR A 42 -4.28 3.26 6.66
CA THR A 42 -3.63 3.41 7.96
C THR A 42 -2.32 4.19 7.80
N THR A 43 -1.47 4.18 8.82
CA THR A 43 -0.14 4.76 8.81
C THR A 43 0.90 3.73 9.21
N VAL A 44 2.19 4.03 9.04
CA VAL A 44 3.28 3.15 9.48
C VAL A 44 3.21 2.84 10.99
N ASP A 45 2.75 3.80 11.81
CA ASP A 45 2.57 3.61 13.25
C ASP A 45 1.39 2.69 13.60
N ASN A 46 0.30 2.76 12.84
CA ASN A 46 -0.93 2.02 13.14
C ASN A 46 -1.03 0.68 12.40
N LEU A 47 -0.13 0.41 11.45
CA LEU A 47 -0.18 -0.76 10.57
C LEU A 47 -0.43 -2.08 11.30
N VAL A 48 0.34 -2.39 12.34
CA VAL A 48 0.24 -3.67 13.06
C VAL A 48 -1.13 -3.81 13.72
N LYS A 49 -1.51 -2.78 14.49
CA LYS A 49 -2.78 -2.73 15.20
C LYS A 49 -3.97 -2.88 14.23
N ASP A 50 -3.98 -2.13 13.15
CA ASP A 50 -5.11 -2.12 12.22
C ASP A 50 -5.22 -3.44 11.45
N MET A 51 -4.10 -4.12 11.19
CA MET A 51 -4.11 -5.48 10.63
C MET A 51 -4.68 -6.51 11.60
N GLU A 52 -4.31 -6.44 12.88
CA GLU A 52 -4.85 -7.33 13.93
C GLU A 52 -6.36 -7.12 14.11
N GLU A 53 -6.81 -5.87 14.23
CA GLU A 53 -8.23 -5.52 14.38
C GLU A 53 -9.09 -6.03 13.21
N ASN A 54 -8.51 -6.12 12.02
CA ASN A 54 -9.19 -6.61 10.82
C ASN A 54 -9.01 -8.12 10.56
N GLY A 55 -8.27 -8.83 11.41
CA GLY A 55 -7.99 -10.25 11.28
C GLY A 55 -7.17 -10.58 10.02
N ILE A 56 -6.21 -9.72 9.66
CA ILE A 56 -5.32 -9.93 8.52
C ILE A 56 -4.02 -10.57 9.01
N ASP A 57 -4.03 -11.90 9.06
CA ASP A 57 -2.89 -12.75 9.41
C ASP A 57 -2.24 -13.44 8.20
N LYS A 58 -2.91 -13.41 7.04
CA LYS A 58 -2.44 -13.98 5.76
C LYS A 58 -2.11 -12.91 4.73
N THR A 59 -1.49 -13.36 3.62
CA THR A 59 -1.09 -12.54 2.47
C THR A 59 -2.01 -11.36 2.18
N ALA A 60 -1.45 -10.17 2.33
CA ALA A 60 -2.02 -8.91 1.91
C ALA A 60 -0.98 -8.13 1.09
N LEU A 61 -1.45 -7.26 0.21
CA LEU A 61 -0.63 -6.27 -0.46
C LEU A 61 -0.52 -5.04 0.44
N ILE A 62 0.71 -4.65 0.79
CA ILE A 62 0.98 -3.45 1.59
C ILE A 62 1.63 -2.41 0.69
N ILE A 63 0.96 -1.28 0.50
CA ILE A 63 1.42 -0.11 -0.26
C ILE A 63 1.76 0.97 0.77
N VAL A 64 2.95 1.56 0.68
CA VAL A 64 3.44 2.55 1.65
C VAL A 64 3.86 3.80 0.90
N GLY A 65 3.48 4.97 1.42
CA GLY A 65 3.96 6.26 0.95
C GLY A 65 2.88 7.17 0.39
N ASN A 66 3.30 8.37 0.01
CA ASN A 66 2.43 9.45 -0.46
C ASN A 66 1.73 9.14 -1.78
N VAL A 67 2.01 8.04 -2.45
CA VAL A 67 1.21 7.55 -3.58
C VAL A 67 -0.26 7.34 -3.20
N LEU A 68 -0.55 7.19 -1.91
CA LEU A 68 -1.90 7.06 -1.35
C LEU A 68 -2.55 8.41 -1.06
N GLY A 69 -1.83 9.52 -1.17
CA GLY A 69 -2.31 10.88 -0.94
C GLY A 69 -2.14 11.76 -2.18
N GLY A 70 -3.20 12.43 -2.62
CA GLY A 70 -3.15 13.35 -3.75
C GLY A 70 -4.40 13.29 -4.62
N GLU A 71 -4.46 14.17 -5.62
CA GLU A 71 -5.47 14.10 -6.67
C GLU A 71 -5.13 12.95 -7.62
N TYR A 72 -6.13 12.13 -7.93
CA TYR A 72 -5.99 11.04 -8.86
C TYR A 72 -5.79 11.57 -10.28
N GLU A 73 -4.61 11.34 -10.84
CA GLU A 73 -4.34 11.57 -12.26
C GLU A 73 -4.27 10.25 -13.02
N LEU A 74 -4.84 10.23 -14.22
CA LEU A 74 -4.72 9.07 -15.11
C LEU A 74 -3.26 8.89 -15.53
N SER A 75 -2.80 7.65 -15.53
CA SER A 75 -1.46 7.33 -16.00
C SER A 75 -1.29 7.78 -17.44
N ARG A 76 -0.26 8.60 -17.69
CA ARG A 76 0.12 9.02 -19.04
C ARG A 76 0.37 7.84 -19.97
N LEU A 77 0.73 6.67 -19.43
CA LEU A 77 0.88 5.44 -20.23
C LEU A 77 -0.37 5.11 -21.07
N TYR A 78 -1.56 5.41 -20.56
CA TYR A 78 -2.83 5.15 -21.25
C TYR A 78 -3.43 6.39 -21.91
N ASP A 79 -2.84 7.56 -21.67
CA ASP A 79 -3.22 8.78 -22.36
C ASP A 79 -2.95 8.62 -23.87
N LYS A 80 -3.98 8.87 -24.66
CA LYS A 80 -3.91 8.76 -26.13
C LYS A 80 -3.06 9.86 -26.74
N ASP A 81 -2.94 11.00 -26.05
CA ASP A 81 -2.22 12.19 -26.51
C ASP A 81 -0.79 12.22 -25.91
N PHE A 82 -0.40 11.21 -25.12
CA PHE A 82 0.94 11.06 -24.59
C PHE A 82 1.87 10.30 -25.55
N GLU A 83 2.77 11.06 -26.16
CA GLU A 83 3.84 10.50 -26.97
C GLU A 83 5.07 10.12 -26.10
N THR A 84 5.71 9.01 -26.44
CA THR A 84 7.02 8.59 -25.91
C THR A 84 7.97 8.33 -27.08
N GLY A 85 9.24 8.01 -26.80
CA GLY A 85 10.19 7.65 -27.87
C GLY A 85 9.73 6.51 -28.79
N TYR A 86 8.79 5.66 -28.36
CA TYR A 86 8.27 4.51 -29.11
C TYR A 86 6.77 4.60 -29.42
N ARG A 87 6.09 5.69 -29.05
CA ARG A 87 4.66 5.92 -29.31
C ARG A 87 4.46 7.35 -29.80
N LYS A 88 4.06 7.50 -31.06
CA LYS A 88 3.60 8.76 -31.66
C LYS A 88 2.08 8.73 -31.78
#